data_AF-A0A3C1UZ40-F1
#
_entry.id   AF-A0A3C1UZ40-F1
#
_cell.length_a   1.000
_cell.length_b   1.000
_cell.length_c   1.000
_cell.angle_alpha   90.00
_cell.angle_beta   90.00
_cell.angle_gamma   90.00
#
_symmetry.space_group_name_H-M   'P 1'
#
loop_
_entity.id
_entity.type
_entity.pdbx_description
1 polymer ?
#
loop_
_entity_poly.entity_id
_entity_poly.type
_entity_poly.pdbx_seq_one_letter_code
_entity_poly.pdbx_strand_id
1 'polypeptide(L)'
;TMALNRVMTLLVRDKQLGPKIVPIIPDEARTFGMEGLFRQLGIYSASGQLYQPEDSDKVMWYKEDIKGQVLQEGINEAGAISDWIAAATAYATHNTTMIPFYIYYSKFGFQRVGDLAWAAGDMQAKGFLIGGTAGRTTLNGEGLQHQDGDSHLVANTIPNCVSY
;
A
#
# COMPACT_ATOMS: atom_id res chain seq x y z
N THR A 1 1.69 -5.25 -12.17
CA THR A 1 0.64 -4.69 -11.30
C THR A 1 -0.77 -5.16 -11.64
N MET A 2 -1.18 -5.32 -12.91
CA MET A 2 -2.56 -5.76 -13.26
C MET A 2 -3.04 -7.07 -12.59
N ALA A 3 -2.16 -8.07 -12.42
CA ALA A 3 -2.50 -9.31 -11.74
C ALA A 3 -2.84 -9.07 -10.25
N LEU A 4 -2.07 -8.23 -9.57
CA LEU A 4 -2.33 -7.84 -8.18
C LEU A 4 -3.70 -7.19 -8.03
N ASN A 5 -4.07 -6.26 -8.93
CA ASN A 5 -5.37 -5.59 -8.86
C ASN A 5 -6.54 -6.57 -8.98
N ARG A 6 -6.39 -7.63 -9.79
CA ARG A 6 -7.39 -8.71 -9.89
C ARG A 6 -7.49 -9.49 -8.57
N VAL A 7 -6.35 -9.85 -7.97
CA VAL A 7 -6.32 -10.55 -6.68
C VAL A 7 -6.94 -9.69 -5.58
N MET A 8 -6.55 -8.41 -5.48
CA MET A 8 -7.11 -7.46 -4.52
C MET A 8 -8.62 -7.33 -4.68
N THR A 9 -9.12 -7.25 -5.91
CA THR A 9 -10.57 -7.19 -6.18
C THR A 9 -11.29 -8.43 -5.67
N LEU A 10 -10.69 -9.63 -5.84
CA LEU A 10 -11.26 -10.87 -5.33
C LEU A 10 -11.26 -10.90 -3.79
N LEU A 11 -10.15 -10.51 -3.16
CA LEU A 11 -10.02 -10.48 -1.70
C LEU A 11 -11.01 -9.51 -1.05
N VAL A 12 -11.16 -8.31 -1.61
CA VAL A 12 -12.07 -7.27 -1.09
C VAL A 12 -13.54 -7.66 -1.22
N ARG A 13 -13.90 -8.46 -2.23
CA ARG A 13 -15.27 -8.95 -2.42
C ARG A 13 -15.61 -10.14 -1.54
N ASP A 14 -14.62 -10.82 -0.96
CA ASP A 14 -14.85 -11.91 -0.03
C ASP A 14 -15.49 -11.39 1.27
N LYS A 15 -16.52 -12.07 1.76
CA LYS A 15 -17.30 -11.60 2.92
C LYS A 15 -16.54 -11.70 4.24
N GLN A 16 -15.56 -12.60 4.34
CA GLN A 16 -14.79 -12.81 5.56
C GLN A 16 -13.48 -12.03 5.54
N LEU A 17 -12.80 -12.00 4.40
CA LEU A 17 -11.51 -11.33 4.23
C LEU A 17 -11.67 -9.85 3.89
N GLY A 18 -12.69 -9.48 3.12
CA GLY A 18 -12.89 -8.12 2.62
C GLY A 18 -12.79 -7.04 3.70
N PRO A 19 -13.50 -7.16 4.84
CA PRO A 19 -13.41 -6.20 5.94
C PRO A 19 -12.04 -6.14 6.65
N LYS A 20 -11.18 -7.14 6.44
CA LYS A 20 -9.84 -7.24 7.05
C LYS A 20 -8.72 -6.74 6.15
N ILE A 21 -8.98 -6.57 4.85
CA ILE A 21 -7.98 -6.07 3.90
C ILE A 21 -7.74 -4.59 4.19
N VAL A 22 -6.48 -4.17 4.28
CA VAL A 22 -6.12 -2.75 4.45
C VAL A 22 -5.24 -2.31 3.28
N PRO A 23 -5.82 -1.74 2.21
CA PRO A 23 -5.04 -1.17 1.11
C PRO A 23 -4.40 0.15 1.56
N ILE A 24 -3.09 0.29 1.37
CA ILE A 24 -2.32 1.47 1.78
C ILE A 24 -1.51 1.96 0.58
N ILE A 25 -1.61 3.25 0.27
CA ILE A 25 -0.90 3.89 -0.85
C ILE A 25 -0.33 5.25 -0.40
N PRO A 26 0.90 5.60 -0.82
CA PRO A 26 1.44 6.94 -0.66
C PRO A 26 1.23 7.71 -1.98
N ASP A 27 0.08 8.38 -2.11
CA ASP A 27 -0.31 9.24 -3.24
C ASP A 27 -0.66 8.50 -4.55
N GLU A 28 0.28 7.76 -5.15
CA GLU A 28 0.25 7.35 -6.57
C GLU A 28 -0.66 6.15 -6.94
N ALA A 29 -1.93 6.21 -6.57
CA ALA A 29 -2.91 5.15 -6.84
C ALA A 29 -3.17 4.89 -8.34
N ARG A 30 -3.10 5.95 -9.16
CA ARG A 30 -3.33 5.88 -10.62
C ARG A 30 -2.24 5.08 -11.33
N THR A 31 -0.99 5.31 -10.95
CA THR A 31 0.18 4.62 -11.50
C THR A 31 0.09 3.11 -11.34
N PHE A 32 -0.50 2.64 -10.24
CA PHE A 32 -0.70 1.22 -10.00
C PHE A 32 -2.00 0.66 -10.58
N GLY A 33 -2.84 1.50 -11.20
CA GLY A 33 -4.13 1.12 -11.77
C GLY A 33 -5.18 0.75 -10.71
N MET A 34 -5.10 1.36 -9.52
CA MET A 34 -5.96 1.03 -8.37
C MET A 34 -7.20 1.90 -8.24
N GLU A 35 -7.42 2.83 -9.17
CA GLU A 35 -8.58 3.75 -9.21
C GLU A 35 -9.93 3.05 -9.06
N GLY A 36 -10.11 1.89 -9.71
CA GLY A 36 -11.36 1.13 -9.63
C GLY A 36 -11.63 0.55 -8.24
N LEU A 37 -10.56 0.16 -7.53
CA LEU A 37 -10.65 -0.32 -6.16
C LEU A 37 -11.02 0.85 -5.22
N PHE A 38 -10.44 2.02 -5.44
CA PHE A 38 -10.63 3.22 -4.61
C PHE A 38 -12.07 3.71 -4.66
N ARG A 39 -12.67 3.72 -5.84
CA ARG A 39 -14.09 4.06 -5.97
C ARG A 39 -15.00 3.09 -5.20
N GLN A 40 -14.68 1.79 -5.25
CA GLN A 40 -15.45 0.75 -4.56
C GLN A 40 -15.31 0.85 -3.04
N LEU A 41 -14.08 1.05 -2.55
CA LEU A 41 -13.73 1.00 -1.13
C LEU A 41 -13.86 2.34 -0.40
N GLY A 42 -13.72 3.46 -1.10
CA GLY A 42 -13.53 4.77 -0.50
C GLY A 42 -12.16 4.93 0.16
N ILE A 43 -11.68 6.17 0.17
CA ILE A 43 -10.51 6.59 0.94
C ILE A 43 -10.98 6.94 2.35
N TYR A 44 -10.29 6.42 3.35
CA TYR A 44 -10.57 6.74 4.74
C TYR A 44 -10.21 8.19 5.02
N SER A 45 -11.16 8.95 5.58
CA SER A 45 -10.92 10.29 6.11
C SER A 45 -11.73 10.47 7.39
N ALA A 46 -11.07 10.73 8.51
CA ALA A 46 -11.75 10.92 9.79
C ALA A 46 -12.72 12.12 9.76
N SER A 47 -12.44 13.12 8.94
CA SER A 47 -13.28 14.30 8.75
C SER A 47 -14.35 14.13 7.66
N GLY A 48 -14.31 13.01 6.92
CA GLY A 48 -15.09 12.82 5.69
C GLY A 48 -14.66 13.76 4.55
N GLN A 49 -15.45 13.79 3.49
CA GLN A 49 -15.19 14.65 2.33
C GLN A 49 -15.53 16.11 2.63
N LEU A 50 -14.52 16.96 2.82
CA LEU A 50 -14.67 18.40 3.11
C LEU A 50 -14.58 19.31 1.88
N TYR A 51 -14.31 18.76 0.70
CA TYR A 51 -14.06 19.51 -0.53
C TYR A 51 -14.63 18.79 -1.75
N GLN A 52 -14.80 19.49 -2.86
CA GLN A 52 -15.19 18.86 -4.11
C GLN A 52 -13.94 18.24 -4.77
N PRO A 53 -13.92 16.92 -5.06
CA PRO A 53 -12.81 16.30 -5.78
C PRO A 53 -12.60 16.96 -7.14
N GLU A 54 -11.35 17.20 -7.53
CA GLU A 54 -11.01 17.76 -8.85
C GLU A 54 -11.51 16.87 -10.00
N ASP A 55 -11.55 15.56 -9.76
CA ASP A 55 -11.98 14.57 -10.73
C ASP A 55 -13.45 14.18 -10.59
N SER A 56 -14.27 14.96 -9.89
CA SER A 56 -15.69 14.64 -9.68
C SER A 56 -16.47 14.45 -10.98
N ASP A 57 -16.03 15.10 -12.06
CA ASP A 57 -16.68 15.03 -13.37
C ASP A 57 -16.18 13.84 -14.21
N LYS A 58 -15.20 13.08 -13.70
CA LYS A 58 -14.64 11.90 -14.35
C LYS A 58 -15.37 10.63 -13.90
N VAL A 59 -15.37 9.62 -14.76
CA VAL A 59 -16.00 8.32 -14.48
C VAL A 59 -15.35 7.61 -13.29
N MET A 60 -14.07 7.86 -13.04
CA MET A 60 -13.26 7.24 -11.98
C MET A 60 -12.85 8.28 -10.94
N TRP A 61 -13.83 8.97 -10.36
CA TRP A 61 -13.61 9.91 -9.27
C TRP A 61 -13.34 9.17 -7.95
N TYR A 62 -12.50 9.76 -7.09
CA TYR A 62 -12.25 9.24 -5.75
C TYR A 62 -13.21 9.87 -4.74
N LYS A 63 -13.52 9.12 -3.68
CA LYS A 63 -14.34 9.61 -2.56
C LYS A 63 -13.63 9.40 -1.24
N GLU A 64 -13.68 10.40 -0.38
CA GLU A 64 -13.32 10.26 1.02
C GLU A 64 -14.58 9.98 1.86
N ASP A 65 -14.45 9.05 2.80
CA ASP A 65 -15.54 8.64 3.68
C ASP A 65 -14.96 8.24 5.04
N ILE A 66 -15.69 8.53 6.12
CA ILE A 66 -15.36 8.03 7.47
C ILE A 66 -15.37 6.49 7.53
N LYS A 67 -16.05 5.84 6.58
CA LYS A 67 -16.07 4.38 6.39
C LYS A 67 -15.18 3.91 5.24
N GLY A 68 -14.36 4.80 4.67
CA GLY A 68 -13.40 4.43 3.65
C GLY A 68 -12.44 3.37 4.17
N GLN A 69 -12.03 2.46 3.28
CA GLN A 69 -11.18 1.33 3.66
C GLN A 69 -9.72 1.52 3.22
N VAL A 70 -9.48 2.38 2.22
CA VAL A 70 -8.12 2.66 1.72
C VAL A 70 -7.48 3.73 2.59
N LEU A 71 -6.24 3.49 3.03
CA LEU A 71 -5.40 4.50 3.67
C LEU A 71 -4.54 5.19 2.59
N GLN A 72 -4.69 6.51 2.46
CA GLN A 72 -3.98 7.33 1.49
C GLN A 72 -3.14 8.35 2.25
N GLU A 73 -1.85 8.09 2.35
CA GLU A 73 -0.93 8.86 3.22
C GLU A 73 -0.27 10.05 2.49
N GLY A 74 -0.60 10.26 1.22
CA GLY A 74 0.09 11.24 0.37
C GLY A 74 1.57 10.87 0.19
N ILE A 75 2.43 11.85 -0.07
CA ILE A 75 3.87 11.64 -0.30
C ILE A 75 4.59 11.43 1.06
N ASN A 76 4.31 10.29 1.69
CA ASN A 76 4.83 9.95 3.01
C ASN A 76 5.01 8.44 3.17
N GLU A 77 6.10 7.89 2.63
CA GLU A 77 6.38 6.44 2.75
C GLU A 77 6.59 5.99 4.19
N ALA A 78 7.14 6.86 5.05
CA ALA A 78 7.33 6.57 6.47
C ALA A 78 5.98 6.48 7.23
N GLY A 79 5.02 7.34 6.88
CA GLY A 79 3.64 7.23 7.37
C GLY A 79 2.97 5.94 6.89
N ALA A 80 3.02 5.69 5.58
CA ALA A 80 2.39 4.51 4.97
C ALA A 80 2.93 3.18 5.51
N ILE A 81 4.25 3.04 5.73
CA ILE A 81 4.79 1.84 6.37
C ILE A 81 4.41 1.76 7.86
N SER A 82 4.24 2.88 8.56
CA SER A 82 3.82 2.88 9.96
C SER A 82 2.38 2.39 10.11
N ASP A 83 1.48 2.82 9.22
CA ASP A 83 0.11 2.28 9.14
C ASP A 83 0.11 0.81 8.78
N TRP A 84 0.97 0.40 7.85
CA TRP A 84 1.14 -0.99 7.49
C TRP A 84 1.60 -1.82 8.69
N ILE A 85 2.56 -1.35 9.49
CA ILE A 85 3.02 -2.03 10.71
C ILE A 85 1.88 -2.14 11.72
N ALA A 86 1.13 -1.05 11.94
CA ALA A 86 0.01 -1.04 12.88
C ALA A 86 -1.07 -2.07 12.49
N ALA A 87 -1.44 -2.13 11.21
CA ALA A 87 -2.38 -3.13 10.70
C ALA A 87 -1.77 -4.55 10.75
N ALA A 88 -0.51 -4.72 10.36
CA ALA A 88 0.16 -6.01 10.28
C ALA A 88 0.41 -6.67 11.64
N THR A 89 0.33 -5.89 12.73
CA THR A 89 0.52 -6.34 14.12
C THR A 89 -0.77 -6.33 14.94
N ALA A 90 -1.89 -5.85 14.37
CA ALA A 90 -3.21 -5.78 15.01
C ALA A 90 -3.70 -7.13 15.57
N TYR A 91 -3.25 -8.24 14.97
CA TYR A 91 -3.57 -9.58 15.45
C TYR A 91 -3.06 -9.83 16.88
N ALA A 92 -1.95 -9.20 17.27
CA ALA A 92 -1.34 -9.33 18.59
C ALA A 92 -1.77 -8.18 19.52
N THR A 93 -1.79 -6.95 19.02
CA THR A 93 -2.07 -5.75 19.83
C THR A 93 -3.56 -5.58 20.16
N HIS A 94 -4.44 -5.96 19.24
CA HIS A 94 -5.90 -5.76 19.34
C HIS A 94 -6.70 -7.06 19.22
N ASN A 95 -6.04 -8.22 19.19
CA ASN A 95 -6.65 -9.52 18.94
C ASN A 95 -7.53 -9.55 17.68
N THR A 96 -7.18 -8.72 16.69
CA THR A 96 -7.97 -8.53 15.47
C THR A 96 -7.06 -8.66 14.26
N THR A 97 -7.24 -9.72 13.49
CA THR A 97 -6.41 -9.94 12.29
C THR A 97 -6.81 -8.97 11.18
N MET A 98 -5.89 -8.08 10.82
CA MET A 98 -5.93 -7.28 9.60
C MET A 98 -4.88 -7.79 8.61
N ILE A 99 -5.10 -7.55 7.32
CA ILE A 99 -4.24 -8.01 6.22
C ILE A 99 -3.87 -6.80 5.37
N PRO A 100 -2.78 -6.09 5.70
CA PRO A 100 -2.41 -4.88 4.99
C PRO A 100 -1.65 -5.18 3.70
N PHE A 101 -1.95 -4.38 2.67
CA PHE A 101 -1.30 -4.34 1.37
C PHE A 101 -0.80 -2.93 1.13
N TYR A 102 0.49 -2.71 1.35
CA TYR A 102 1.14 -1.43 1.09
C TYR A 102 1.83 -1.46 -0.27
N ILE A 103 1.35 -0.67 -1.23
CA ILE A 103 1.92 -0.57 -2.57
C ILE A 103 2.51 0.81 -2.81
N TYR A 104 3.73 0.82 -3.35
CA TYR A 104 4.55 2.02 -3.50
C TYR A 104 5.56 1.81 -4.62
N TYR A 105 6.25 2.87 -5.05
CA TYR A 105 7.40 2.73 -5.96
C TYR A 105 8.49 1.95 -5.27
N SER A 106 8.83 0.76 -5.76
CA SER A 106 9.82 -0.15 -5.15
C SER A 106 11.09 0.53 -4.64
N LYS A 107 11.60 1.53 -5.35
CA LYS A 107 12.79 2.30 -4.96
C LYS A 107 12.66 3.03 -3.62
N PHE A 108 11.44 3.39 -3.21
CA PHE A 108 11.15 4.07 -1.95
C PHE A 108 10.63 3.12 -0.86
N GLY A 109 10.82 1.81 -1.02
CA GLY A 109 10.61 0.84 0.05
C GLY A 109 11.81 0.73 0.97
N PHE A 110 12.46 -0.45 0.97
CA PHE A 110 13.57 -0.77 1.86
C PHE A 110 14.72 0.25 1.83
N GLN A 111 14.97 0.94 0.72
CA GLN A 111 15.99 1.99 0.67
C GLN A 111 15.61 3.23 1.48
N ARG A 112 14.32 3.62 1.48
CA ARG A 112 13.85 4.85 2.12
C ARG A 112 13.41 4.62 3.56
N VAL A 113 12.77 3.49 3.84
CA VAL A 113 12.14 3.14 5.12
C VAL A 113 12.69 1.83 5.70
N GLY A 114 13.94 1.48 5.38
CA GLY A 114 14.56 0.21 5.77
C GLY A 114 14.61 -0.05 7.27
N ASP A 115 14.84 0.99 8.09
CA ASP A 115 14.85 0.84 9.55
C ASP A 115 13.45 0.52 10.11
N LEU A 116 12.40 1.09 9.53
CA LEU A 116 11.02 0.75 9.85
C LEU A 116 10.66 -0.67 9.37
N ALA A 117 11.16 -1.09 8.21
CA ALA A 117 11.00 -2.46 7.75
C ALA A 117 11.71 -3.48 8.66
N TRP A 118 12.88 -3.12 9.19
CA TRP A 118 13.57 -3.92 10.21
C TRP A 118 12.77 -4.00 11.51
N ALA A 119 12.30 -2.85 12.02
CA ALA A 119 11.45 -2.79 13.20
C ALA A 119 10.16 -3.60 13.03
N ALA A 120 9.57 -3.61 11.83
CA ALA A 120 8.41 -4.45 11.52
C ALA A 120 8.72 -5.95 11.66
N GLY A 121 9.92 -6.37 11.24
CA GLY A 121 10.42 -7.72 11.43
C GLY A 121 10.50 -8.10 12.92
N ASP A 122 11.04 -7.21 13.75
CA ASP A 122 11.10 -7.40 15.21
C ASP A 122 9.70 -7.51 15.84
N MET A 123 8.79 -6.63 15.43
CA MET A 123 7.39 -6.60 15.85
C MET A 123 6.53 -7.76 15.33
N GLN A 124 7.11 -8.71 14.58
CA GLN A 124 6.41 -9.87 14.01
C GLN A 124 5.25 -9.47 13.09
N ALA A 125 5.45 -8.43 12.27
CA ALA A 125 4.47 -7.95 11.31
C ALA A 125 4.08 -9.03 10.29
N LYS A 126 2.79 -9.15 9.99
CA LYS A 126 2.23 -10.05 8.98
C LYS A 126 1.40 -9.24 7.96
N GLY A 127 1.94 -9.08 6.76
CA GLY A 127 1.29 -8.32 5.70
C GLY A 127 2.07 -8.38 4.40
N PHE A 128 1.65 -7.59 3.41
CA PHE A 128 2.27 -7.55 2.08
C PHE A 128 2.83 -6.16 1.79
N LEU A 129 4.13 -6.10 1.51
CA LEU A 129 4.80 -4.96 0.91
C LEU A 129 4.90 -5.20 -0.60
N ILE A 130 4.39 -4.28 -1.40
CA ILE A 130 4.31 -4.40 -2.84
C ILE A 130 5.18 -3.31 -3.49
N GLY A 131 6.38 -3.71 -3.90
CA GLY A 131 7.25 -2.89 -4.74
C GLY A 131 6.68 -2.77 -6.16
N GLY A 132 5.85 -1.76 -6.38
CA GLY A 132 5.38 -1.37 -7.71
C GLY A 132 6.52 -0.78 -8.56
N THR A 133 6.26 -0.68 -9.87
CA THR A 133 7.17 -0.04 -10.85
C THR A 133 8.64 -0.52 -10.76
N ALA A 134 8.85 -1.76 -10.33
CA ALA A 134 10.18 -2.33 -10.08
C ALA A 134 10.93 -2.75 -11.35
N GLY A 135 12.25 -2.86 -11.23
CA GLY A 135 13.16 -3.28 -12.29
C GLY A 135 13.87 -2.10 -12.94
N ARG A 136 15.22 -2.18 -12.97
CA ARG A 136 16.10 -1.07 -13.38
C ARG A 136 15.75 -0.53 -14.76
N THR A 137 15.40 -1.42 -15.68
CA THR A 137 15.10 -1.07 -17.07
C THR A 137 13.60 -1.00 -17.36
N THR A 138 12.76 -1.47 -16.45
CA THR A 138 11.30 -1.55 -16.63
C THR A 138 10.65 -0.17 -16.48
N LEU A 139 11.09 0.61 -15.49
CA LEU A 139 10.65 1.98 -15.28
C LEU A 139 11.53 2.95 -16.08
N ASN A 140 11.52 2.80 -17.40
CA ASN A 140 12.29 3.63 -18.31
C ASN A 140 11.73 5.07 -18.31
N GLY A 141 12.61 6.08 -18.23
CA GLY A 141 12.23 7.50 -18.25
C GLY A 141 12.32 8.21 -16.90
N GLU A 142 12.03 7.52 -15.80
CA GLU A 142 12.06 8.10 -14.44
C GLU A 142 13.50 8.30 -13.89
N GLY A 143 14.47 7.61 -14.48
CA GLY A 143 15.90 7.85 -14.25
C GLY A 143 16.45 7.35 -12.91
N LEU A 144 17.58 7.92 -12.52
CA LEU A 144 18.49 7.38 -11.50
C LEU A 144 17.83 7.14 -10.13
N GLN A 145 16.91 8.01 -9.72
CA GLN A 145 16.29 7.97 -8.39
C GLN A 145 15.09 7.04 -8.28
N HIS A 146 14.58 6.50 -9.40
CA HIS A 146 13.36 5.69 -9.43
C HIS A 146 13.59 4.27 -9.95
N GLN A 147 14.56 4.11 -10.85
CA GLN A 147 14.86 2.81 -11.44
C GLN A 147 15.43 1.87 -10.39
N ASP A 148 14.64 0.96 -9.86
CA ASP A 148 15.05 0.01 -8.83
C ASP A 148 15.67 -1.26 -9.43
N GLY A 149 16.89 -1.60 -9.00
CA GLY A 149 17.53 -2.87 -9.32
C GLY A 149 18.27 -3.45 -8.14
N ASP A 150 17.87 -3.08 -6.91
CA ASP A 150 18.60 -3.40 -5.69
C ASP A 150 17.70 -3.68 -4.47
N SER A 151 16.40 -3.37 -4.54
CA SER A 151 15.47 -3.58 -3.41
C SER A 151 15.46 -5.02 -2.87
N HIS A 152 15.51 -6.03 -3.72
CA HIS A 152 15.59 -7.44 -3.30
C HIS A 152 16.85 -7.77 -2.50
N LEU A 153 17.98 -7.14 -2.82
CA LEU A 153 19.23 -7.33 -2.07
C LEU A 153 19.08 -6.77 -0.66
N VAL A 154 18.44 -5.61 -0.52
CA VAL A 154 18.17 -4.98 0.77
C VAL A 154 17.12 -5.78 1.55
N ALA A 155 16.04 -6.21 0.91
CA ALA A 155 14.99 -7.02 1.54
C ALA A 155 15.54 -8.33 2.13
N ASN A 156 16.49 -8.96 1.44
CA ASN A 156 17.16 -10.19 1.89
C ASN A 156 18.01 -10.01 3.16
N THR A 157 18.24 -8.78 3.61
CA THR A 157 18.88 -8.53 4.91
C THR A 157 17.92 -8.72 6.09
N ILE A 158 16.61 -8.69 5.87
CA ILE A 158 15.57 -8.84 6.91
C ILE A 158 15.18 -10.32 7.02
N PRO A 159 15.50 -11.04 8.12
CA PRO A 159 15.42 -12.51 8.16
C PRO A 159 14.03 -13.12 7.93
N ASN A 160 12.97 -12.43 8.38
CA ASN A 160 11.58 -12.87 8.25
C ASN A 160 10.84 -12.20 7.10
N CYS A 161 11.54 -11.47 6.22
CA CYS A 161 10.98 -10.95 4.98
C CYS A 161 11.12 -11.99 3.86
N VAL A 162 9.99 -12.47 3.33
CA VAL A 162 9.97 -13.38 2.18
C VAL A 162 9.78 -12.56 0.90
N SER A 163 10.80 -12.54 0.04
CA SER A 163 10.80 -11.75 -1.20
C SER A 163 10.58 -12.63 -2.44
N TYR A 164 9.76 -12.16 -3.38
CA TYR A 164 9.41 -12.84 -4.65
C TYR A 164 9.62 -11.93 -5.85
#